data_AF-A0A2P5WB22-F1
#
_entry.id   AF-A0A2P5WB22-F1
#
_cell.length_a   1.000
_cell.length_b   1.000
_cell.length_c   1.000
_cell.angle_alpha   90.00
_cell.angle_beta   90.00
_cell.angle_gamma   90.00
#
_symmetry.space_group_name_H-M   'P 1'
#
loop_
_entity.id
_entity.type
_entity.pdbx_description
1 polymer ?
#
loop_
_entity_poly.entity_id
_entity_poly.type
_entity_poly.pdbx_seq_one_letter_code
_entity_poly.pdbx_strand_id
1 'polypeptide(L)'
;MGCASSKRSKQLHGYEDPSVLAAETPFTASEVESLEELYKKLSNSIIADGLIHKEEFHLALFKNRNQRNLFADRVFDLFDLKRNGVIEFGEFVRSLGIFHPNAPVADKIAFAFKLYDLRQTGFIEHEELKEMVLALLHESELVLSEDIVEMIVDKTFSEADTKGDGKIDLEEWKAFVSKYPSLIKNMTLPYLKDISIAFPSFVVLPEIEDSDVRVSVNGD
;
A
#
# COMPACT_ATOMS: atom_id res chain seq x y z
N MET A 1 27.21 -46.32 -11.76
CA MET A 1 27.43 -44.95 -12.25
C MET A 1 26.16 -44.17 -12.00
N GLY A 2 26.14 -43.40 -10.91
CA GLY A 2 25.02 -42.54 -10.57
C GLY A 2 25.27 -41.13 -11.11
N CYS A 3 24.26 -40.54 -11.73
CA CYS A 3 24.17 -39.10 -11.92
C CYS A 3 22.76 -38.68 -11.52
N ALA A 4 22.59 -38.37 -10.23
CA ALA A 4 21.47 -37.57 -9.78
C ALA A 4 21.81 -36.11 -10.12
N SER A 5 21.19 -35.60 -11.18
CA SER A 5 21.26 -34.17 -11.51
C SER A 5 20.50 -33.39 -10.45
N SER A 6 21.21 -33.00 -9.39
CA SER A 6 20.76 -32.04 -8.40
C SER A 6 20.56 -30.71 -9.10
N LYS A 7 19.31 -30.40 -9.49
CA LYS A 7 18.90 -29.05 -9.88
C LYS A 7 19.10 -28.17 -8.66
N ARG A 8 20.25 -27.51 -8.60
CA ARG A 8 20.54 -26.42 -7.66
C ARG A 8 19.54 -25.31 -8.00
N SER A 9 18.43 -25.27 -7.26
CA SER A 9 17.58 -24.10 -7.18
C SER A 9 18.50 -22.91 -6.91
N LYS A 10 18.51 -21.92 -7.81
CA LYS A 10 19.09 -20.62 -7.48
C LYS A 10 18.24 -20.10 -6.34
N GLN A 11 18.77 -20.19 -5.12
CA GLN A 11 18.14 -19.63 -3.94
C GLN A 11 17.94 -18.14 -4.24
N LEU A 12 16.69 -17.73 -4.49
CA LEU A 12 16.36 -16.32 -4.63
C LEU A 12 16.76 -15.64 -3.31
N HIS A 13 17.47 -14.51 -3.40
CA HIS A 13 17.64 -13.66 -2.23
C HIS A 13 16.26 -13.36 -1.64
N GLY A 14 16.07 -13.60 -0.34
CA GLY A 14 14.79 -13.32 0.34
C GLY A 14 13.68 -14.38 0.19
N TYR A 15 13.98 -15.60 -0.29
CA TYR A 15 12.98 -16.68 -0.29
C TYR A 15 12.59 -17.09 1.14
N GLU A 16 11.33 -16.85 1.49
CA GLU A 16 10.69 -17.31 2.73
C GLU A 16 9.69 -18.43 2.43
N ASP A 17 9.66 -19.46 3.27
CA ASP A 17 8.75 -20.59 3.12
C ASP A 17 7.28 -20.12 3.27
N PRO A 18 6.38 -20.44 2.31
CA PRO A 18 4.96 -20.07 2.40
C PRO A 18 4.28 -20.49 3.70
N SER A 19 4.71 -21.60 4.30
CA SER A 19 4.17 -22.12 5.56
C SER A 19 4.49 -21.22 6.75
N VAL A 20 5.67 -20.57 6.72
CA VAL A 20 6.08 -19.61 7.75
C VAL A 20 5.26 -18.34 7.64
N LEU A 21 5.13 -17.80 6.43
CA LEU A 21 4.35 -16.59 6.18
C LEU A 21 2.85 -16.79 6.48
N ALA A 22 2.30 -17.97 6.18
CA ALA A 22 0.92 -18.31 6.54
C ALA A 22 0.70 -18.43 8.05
N ALA A 23 1.72 -18.78 8.83
CA ALA A 23 1.62 -18.82 10.29
C ALA A 23 1.68 -17.42 10.93
N GLU A 24 2.30 -16.46 10.26
CA GLU A 24 2.49 -15.09 10.74
C GLU A 24 1.41 -14.12 10.26
N THR A 25 0.59 -14.52 9.29
CA THR A 25 -0.39 -13.65 8.64
C THR A 25 -1.78 -14.27 8.61
N PRO A 26 -2.83 -13.50 8.30
CA PRO A 26 -4.18 -14.06 8.15
C PRO A 26 -4.38 -14.97 6.92
N PHE A 27 -3.33 -15.21 6.12
CA PHE A 27 -3.40 -16.00 4.90
C PHE A 27 -3.13 -17.49 5.16
N THR A 28 -3.80 -18.34 4.39
CA THR A 28 -3.47 -19.77 4.27
C THR A 28 -2.25 -19.97 3.36
N ALA A 29 -1.60 -21.13 3.44
CA ALA A 29 -0.46 -21.44 2.58
C ALA A 29 -0.78 -21.33 1.07
N SER A 30 -1.98 -21.72 0.65
CA SER A 30 -2.42 -21.60 -0.75
C SER A 30 -2.64 -20.15 -1.18
N GLU A 31 -3.11 -19.28 -0.28
CA GLU A 31 -3.22 -17.85 -0.56
C GLU A 31 -1.83 -17.20 -0.63
N VAL A 32 -0.87 -17.63 0.19
CA VAL A 32 0.52 -17.18 0.10
C VAL A 32 1.16 -17.61 -1.22
N GLU A 33 0.93 -18.83 -1.70
CA GLU A 33 1.36 -19.26 -3.04
C GLU A 33 0.76 -18.38 -4.15
N SER A 34 -0.53 -18.02 -4.03
CA SER A 34 -1.19 -17.11 -4.97
C SER A 34 -0.58 -15.69 -4.92
N LEU A 35 -0.22 -15.22 -3.73
CA LEU A 35 0.51 -13.95 -3.54
C LEU A 35 1.93 -14.02 -4.13
N GLU A 36 2.57 -15.18 -4.13
CA GLU A 36 3.89 -15.37 -4.74
C GLU A 36 3.83 -15.17 -6.25
N GLU A 37 2.77 -15.68 -6.90
CA GLU A 37 2.53 -15.42 -8.32
C GLU A 37 2.28 -13.93 -8.60
N LEU A 38 1.53 -13.24 -7.73
CA LEU A 38 1.32 -11.79 -7.83
C LEU A 38 2.66 -11.05 -7.74
N TYR A 39 3.40 -11.35 -6.67
CA TYR A 39 4.67 -10.74 -6.37
C TYR A 39 5.64 -10.89 -7.55
N LYS A 40 5.78 -12.10 -8.09
CA LYS A 40 6.63 -12.36 -9.26
C LYS A 40 6.25 -11.53 -10.47
N LYS A 41 4.96 -11.26 -10.70
CA LYS A 41 4.52 -10.40 -11.80
C LYS A 41 4.92 -8.93 -11.56
N LEU A 42 4.76 -8.45 -10.33
CA LEU A 42 5.07 -7.07 -9.95
C LEU A 42 6.58 -6.80 -9.95
N SER A 43 7.35 -7.69 -9.31
CA SER A 43 8.80 -7.59 -9.07
C SER A 43 9.67 -7.87 -10.32
N ASN A 44 9.04 -8.03 -11.48
CA ASN A 44 9.70 -8.22 -12.76
C ASN A 44 9.08 -7.33 -13.84
N SER A 45 8.29 -6.32 -13.43
CA SER A 45 7.51 -5.49 -14.35
C SER A 45 8.34 -4.42 -15.03
N ILE A 46 9.37 -3.90 -14.36
CA ILE A 46 10.35 -2.95 -14.92
C ILE A 46 11.75 -3.56 -14.84
N ILE A 47 12.14 -4.09 -13.68
CA ILE A 47 13.46 -4.68 -13.45
C ILE A 47 13.28 -6.14 -13.05
N ALA A 48 13.90 -7.07 -13.79
CA ALA A 48 13.77 -8.50 -13.53
C ALA A 48 14.78 -8.99 -12.47
N ASP A 49 14.71 -8.44 -11.26
CA ASP A 49 15.60 -8.80 -10.14
C ASP A 49 14.87 -9.52 -8.98
N GLY A 50 13.55 -9.63 -9.04
CA GLY A 50 12.76 -10.32 -8.02
C GLY A 50 12.47 -9.46 -6.78
N LEU A 51 12.63 -8.15 -6.86
CA LEU A 51 12.32 -7.16 -5.84
C LEU A 51 11.29 -6.18 -6.37
N ILE A 52 10.40 -5.65 -5.53
CA ILE A 52 9.47 -4.59 -5.97
C ILE A 52 10.10 -3.24 -5.66
N HIS A 53 10.45 -2.50 -6.71
CA HIS A 53 10.93 -1.12 -6.60
C HIS A 53 9.75 -0.14 -6.53
N LYS A 54 10.01 1.09 -6.10
CA LYS A 54 8.98 2.14 -5.97
C LYS A 54 8.25 2.37 -7.30
N GLU A 55 8.97 2.42 -8.41
CA GLU A 55 8.41 2.62 -9.75
C GLU A 55 7.49 1.47 -10.18
N GLU A 56 7.81 0.24 -9.79
CA GLU A 56 7.00 -0.95 -10.07
C GLU A 56 5.73 -0.97 -9.22
N PHE A 57 5.84 -0.54 -7.96
CA PHE A 57 4.70 -0.36 -7.08
C PHE A 57 3.71 0.69 -7.61
N HIS A 58 4.23 1.83 -8.08
CA HIS A 58 3.43 2.87 -8.74
C HIS A 58 2.79 2.39 -10.03
N LEU A 59 3.54 1.65 -10.86
CA LEU A 59 3.01 1.03 -12.06
C LEU A 59 1.85 0.07 -11.75
N ALA A 60 1.96 -0.72 -10.68
CA ALA A 60 0.93 -1.65 -10.25
C ALA A 60 -0.36 -0.94 -9.81
N LEU A 61 -0.25 0.18 -9.08
CA LEU A 61 -1.40 0.91 -8.56
C LEU A 61 -2.09 1.79 -9.60
N PHE A 62 -1.32 2.51 -10.42
CA PHE A 62 -1.84 3.57 -11.27
C PHE A 62 -1.76 3.26 -12.77
N LYS A 63 -1.15 2.13 -13.16
CA LYS A 63 -0.74 1.85 -14.55
C LYS A 63 0.17 2.95 -15.13
N ASN A 64 0.81 3.73 -14.27
CA ASN A 64 1.71 4.81 -14.61
C ASN A 64 2.81 4.91 -13.56
N ARG A 65 4.02 4.47 -13.92
CA ARG A 65 5.20 4.48 -13.03
C ARG A 65 5.65 5.86 -12.55
N ASN A 66 5.23 6.93 -13.23
CA ASN A 66 5.62 8.31 -12.92
C ASN A 66 4.53 9.06 -12.15
N GLN A 67 3.38 8.43 -11.89
CA GLN A 67 2.30 9.06 -11.13
C GLN A 67 2.82 9.39 -9.74
N ARG A 68 2.71 10.63 -9.31
CA ARG A 68 3.05 11.00 -7.93
C ARG A 68 1.79 10.88 -7.08
N ASN A 69 1.90 10.17 -5.97
CA ASN A 69 0.78 9.99 -5.05
C ASN A 69 1.33 9.83 -3.63
N LEU A 70 0.90 10.73 -2.73
CA LEU A 70 1.38 10.76 -1.34
C LEU A 70 1.08 9.44 -0.63
N PHE A 71 -0.13 8.89 -0.80
CA PHE A 71 -0.52 7.64 -0.15
C PHE A 71 0.26 6.44 -0.68
N ALA A 72 0.49 6.34 -1.99
CA ALA A 72 1.27 5.25 -2.56
C ALA A 72 2.71 5.28 -2.06
N ASP A 73 3.33 6.46 -1.99
CA ASP A 73 4.67 6.63 -1.43
C ASP A 73 4.72 6.18 0.04
N ARG A 74 3.72 6.59 0.84
CA ARG A 74 3.64 6.20 2.24
C ARG A 74 3.37 4.71 2.44
N VAL A 75 2.51 4.11 1.64
CA VAL A 75 2.24 2.68 1.69
C VAL A 75 3.50 1.91 1.31
N PHE A 76 4.24 2.35 0.29
CA PHE A 76 5.52 1.75 -0.08
C PHE A 76 6.52 1.79 1.09
N ASP A 77 6.71 2.96 1.70
CA ASP A 77 7.62 3.12 2.84
C ASP A 77 7.23 2.25 4.05
N LEU A 78 5.93 1.99 4.24
CA LEU A 78 5.43 1.10 5.30
C LEU A 78 5.52 -0.39 4.94
N PHE A 79 5.59 -0.72 3.64
CA PHE A 79 5.82 -2.08 3.18
C PHE A 79 7.31 -2.43 3.21
N ASP A 80 8.22 -1.47 2.96
CA ASP A 80 9.67 -1.64 3.10
C ASP A 80 10.09 -1.65 4.59
N LEU A 81 9.82 -2.78 5.26
CA LEU A 81 10.10 -2.98 6.68
C LEU A 81 11.59 -2.90 7.00
N LYS A 82 12.45 -3.30 6.06
CA LYS A 82 13.92 -3.28 6.17
C LYS A 82 14.52 -1.92 5.82
N ARG A 83 13.76 -1.00 5.23
CA ARG A 83 14.18 0.34 4.79
C ARG A 83 15.35 0.30 3.82
N ASN A 84 15.34 -0.66 2.89
CA ASN A 84 16.40 -0.85 1.90
C ASN A 84 16.01 -0.31 0.51
N GLY A 85 14.84 0.31 0.38
CA GLY A 85 14.32 0.93 -0.84
C GLY A 85 13.58 -0.04 -1.76
N VAL A 86 13.35 -1.28 -1.34
CA VAL A 86 12.64 -2.31 -2.11
C VAL A 86 11.71 -3.09 -1.18
N ILE A 87 10.68 -3.72 -1.75
CA ILE A 87 9.81 -4.63 -1.01
C ILE A 87 10.16 -6.06 -1.40
N GLU A 88 10.63 -6.85 -0.44
CA GLU A 88 10.86 -8.29 -0.59
C GLU A 88 9.55 -9.09 -0.43
N PHE A 89 9.53 -10.34 -0.87
CA PHE A 89 8.30 -11.17 -0.83
C PHE A 89 7.69 -11.30 0.56
N GLY A 90 8.49 -11.55 1.60
CA GLY A 90 7.98 -11.65 2.96
C GLY A 90 7.43 -10.32 3.51
N GLU A 91 8.00 -9.19 3.09
CA GLU A 91 7.50 -7.86 3.44
C GLU A 91 6.17 -7.58 2.76
N PHE A 92 6.04 -7.96 1.48
CA PHE A 92 4.80 -7.86 0.71
C PHE A 92 3.67 -8.66 1.37
N VAL A 93 3.90 -9.93 1.72
CA VAL A 93 2.87 -10.80 2.33
C VAL A 93 2.46 -10.31 3.71
N ARG A 94 3.42 -9.97 4.59
CA ARG A 94 3.12 -9.45 5.93
C ARG A 94 2.33 -8.14 5.88
N SER A 95 2.73 -7.24 4.98
CA SER A 95 2.07 -5.93 4.85
C SER A 95 0.67 -6.06 4.27
N LEU A 96 0.47 -6.90 3.23
CA LEU A 96 -0.87 -7.21 2.72
C LEU A 96 -1.75 -7.93 3.75
N GLY A 97 -1.14 -8.69 4.67
CA GLY A 97 -1.85 -9.33 5.78
C GLY A 97 -2.65 -8.35 6.61
N ILE A 98 -2.16 -7.11 6.78
CA ILE A 98 -2.87 -6.03 7.50
C ILE A 98 -4.15 -5.62 6.78
N PHE A 99 -4.16 -5.65 5.45
CA PHE A 99 -5.33 -5.31 4.63
C PHE A 99 -6.34 -6.45 4.51
N HIS A 100 -5.99 -7.66 4.95
CA HIS A 100 -6.89 -8.81 4.90
C HIS A 100 -8.17 -8.55 5.72
N PRO A 101 -9.36 -8.99 5.27
CA PRO A 101 -10.62 -8.78 6.01
C PRO A 101 -10.64 -9.37 7.42
N ASN A 102 -9.89 -10.46 7.64
CA ASN A 102 -9.79 -11.12 8.95
C ASN A 102 -8.64 -10.58 9.83
N ALA A 103 -7.90 -9.58 9.37
CA ALA A 103 -6.83 -8.99 10.16
C ALA A 103 -7.40 -8.26 11.39
N PRO A 104 -6.72 -8.28 12.55
CA PRO A 104 -7.14 -7.54 13.73
C PRO A 104 -7.34 -6.05 13.40
N VAL A 105 -8.47 -5.48 13.86
CA VAL A 105 -8.75 -4.06 13.67
C VAL A 105 -7.68 -3.17 14.31
N ALA A 106 -7.08 -3.62 15.43
CA ALA A 106 -5.98 -2.92 16.08
C ALA A 106 -4.77 -2.72 15.16
N ASP A 107 -4.43 -3.73 14.35
CA ASP A 107 -3.31 -3.66 13.40
C ASP A 107 -3.63 -2.66 12.28
N LYS A 108 -4.87 -2.65 11.81
CA LYS A 108 -5.36 -1.67 10.82
C LYS A 108 -5.30 -0.24 11.36
N ILE A 109 -5.72 -0.03 12.60
CA ILE A 109 -5.66 1.28 13.28
C ILE A 109 -4.20 1.75 13.40
N ALA A 110 -3.31 0.87 13.87
CA ALA A 110 -1.90 1.19 14.05
C ALA A 110 -1.19 1.47 12.71
N PHE A 111 -1.52 0.72 11.65
CA PHE A 111 -0.97 0.97 10.33
C PHE A 111 -1.49 2.30 9.75
N ALA A 112 -2.79 2.58 9.86
CA ALA A 112 -3.36 3.85 9.42
C ALA A 112 -2.74 5.04 10.17
N PHE A 113 -2.46 4.88 11.47
CA PHE A 113 -1.75 5.91 12.24
C PHE A 113 -0.37 6.22 11.63
N LYS A 114 0.43 5.18 11.37
CA LYS A 114 1.75 5.33 10.71
C LYS A 114 1.65 5.89 9.29
N LEU A 115 0.55 5.61 8.59
CA LEU A 115 0.28 6.16 7.26
C LEU A 115 0.11 7.68 7.32
N TYR A 116 -0.56 8.19 8.36
CA TYR A 116 -0.84 9.61 8.56
C TYR A 116 0.27 10.39 9.28
N ASP A 117 1.11 9.75 10.08
CA ASP A 117 2.34 10.33 10.67
C ASP A 117 3.44 10.46 9.61
N LEU A 118 3.29 11.42 8.70
CA LEU A 118 4.14 11.61 7.51
C LEU A 118 5.62 11.78 7.88
N ARG A 119 5.91 12.52 8.95
CA ARG A 119 7.26 12.84 9.41
C ARG A 119 7.81 11.81 10.41
N GLN A 120 7.04 10.77 10.75
CA GLN A 120 7.41 9.70 11.69
C GLN A 120 7.80 10.23 13.07
N THR A 121 7.06 11.23 13.55
CA THR A 121 7.26 11.87 14.86
C THR A 121 6.70 11.03 16.01
N GLY A 122 5.88 10.03 15.70
CA GLY A 122 5.08 9.27 16.66
C GLY A 122 3.73 9.91 16.96
N PHE A 123 3.38 11.00 16.27
CA PHE A 123 2.13 11.75 16.41
C PHE A 123 1.61 12.16 15.03
N ILE A 124 0.30 12.41 14.92
CA ILE A 124 -0.26 13.10 13.76
C ILE A 124 -0.37 14.58 14.13
N GLU A 125 0.45 15.40 13.48
CA GLU A 125 0.48 16.85 13.68
C GLU A 125 -0.57 17.55 12.80
N HIS A 126 -0.88 18.81 13.11
CA HIS A 126 -1.92 19.57 12.42
C HIS A 126 -1.60 19.75 10.93
N GLU A 127 -0.35 20.10 10.63
CA GLU A 127 0.14 20.26 9.27
C GLU A 127 0.08 18.95 8.47
N GLU A 128 0.33 17.82 9.14
CA GLU A 128 0.22 16.48 8.58
C GLU A 128 -1.22 16.18 8.16
N LEU A 129 -2.17 16.41 9.06
CA LEU A 129 -3.59 16.23 8.76
C LEU A 129 -4.03 17.10 7.58
N LYS A 130 -3.58 18.36 7.53
CA LYS A 130 -3.85 19.28 6.43
C LYS A 130 -3.31 18.77 5.09
N GLU A 131 -2.06 18.32 5.05
CA GLU A 131 -1.46 17.71 3.86
C GLU A 131 -2.28 16.51 3.36
N MET A 132 -2.75 15.65 4.28
CA MET A 132 -3.59 14.50 3.93
C MET A 132 -4.94 14.93 3.34
N VAL A 133 -5.61 15.91 3.93
CA VAL A 133 -6.90 16.43 3.42
C VAL A 133 -6.73 17.01 2.02
N LEU A 134 -5.68 17.80 1.79
CA LEU A 134 -5.37 18.36 0.48
C LEU A 134 -5.08 17.27 -0.57
N ALA A 135 -4.32 16.23 -0.19
CA ALA A 135 -4.05 15.10 -1.08
C ALA A 135 -5.34 14.37 -1.48
N LEU A 136 -6.26 14.10 -0.54
CA LEU A 136 -7.53 13.43 -0.82
C LEU A 136 -8.46 14.26 -1.72
N LEU A 137 -8.51 15.58 -1.48
CA LEU A 137 -9.30 16.50 -2.31
C LEU A 137 -8.75 16.52 -3.75
N HIS A 138 -7.43 16.58 -3.89
CA HIS A 138 -6.77 16.54 -5.19
C HIS A 138 -7.07 15.23 -5.95
N GLU A 139 -6.98 14.07 -5.27
CA GLU A 139 -7.30 12.76 -5.86
C GLU A 139 -8.77 12.62 -6.27
N SER A 140 -9.67 13.30 -5.55
CA SER A 140 -11.11 13.29 -5.84
C SER A 140 -11.52 14.35 -6.87
N GLU A 141 -10.55 15.09 -7.44
CA GLU A 141 -10.77 16.24 -8.32
C GLU A 141 -11.70 17.31 -7.68
N LEU A 142 -11.67 17.40 -6.34
CA LEU A 142 -12.45 18.35 -5.57
C LEU A 142 -11.59 19.57 -5.23
N VAL A 143 -12.15 20.76 -5.47
CA VAL A 143 -11.50 22.03 -5.14
C VAL A 143 -12.30 22.73 -4.06
N LEU A 144 -11.69 22.88 -2.88
CA LEU A 144 -12.20 23.68 -1.78
C LEU A 144 -11.29 24.89 -1.57
N SER A 145 -11.82 25.97 -1.01
CA SER A 145 -10.98 27.11 -0.62
C SER A 145 -10.12 26.76 0.59
N GLU A 146 -8.98 27.42 0.71
CA GLU A 146 -8.05 27.25 1.84
C GLU A 146 -8.77 27.41 3.18
N ASP A 147 -9.63 28.43 3.31
CA ASP A 147 -10.40 28.67 4.54
C ASP A 147 -11.33 27.51 4.92
N ILE A 148 -11.90 26.80 3.93
CA ILE A 148 -12.76 25.64 4.17
C ILE A 148 -11.91 24.44 4.59
N VAL A 149 -10.76 24.24 3.94
CA VAL A 149 -9.81 23.18 4.31
C VAL A 149 -9.35 23.38 5.74
N GLU A 150 -8.92 24.60 6.09
CA GLU A 150 -8.48 24.95 7.44
C GLU A 150 -9.58 24.67 8.47
N MET A 151 -10.82 25.09 8.19
CA MET A 151 -11.95 24.83 9.07
C MET A 151 -12.21 23.33 9.28
N ILE A 152 -12.06 22.51 8.23
CA ILE A 152 -12.21 21.05 8.33
C ILE A 152 -11.09 20.47 9.20
N VAL A 153 -9.84 20.88 8.96
CA VAL A 153 -8.66 20.42 9.70
C VAL A 153 -8.80 20.81 11.18
N ASP A 154 -9.05 22.08 11.50
CA ASP A 154 -9.20 22.58 12.86
C ASP A 154 -10.29 21.84 13.63
N LYS A 155 -11.45 21.64 13.00
CA LYS A 155 -12.57 20.94 13.64
C LYS A 155 -12.23 19.47 13.89
N THR A 156 -11.60 18.81 12.93
CA THR A 156 -11.18 17.41 13.05
C THR A 156 -10.13 17.27 14.15
N PHE A 157 -9.15 18.17 14.16
CA PHE A 157 -8.05 18.18 15.12
C PHE A 157 -8.55 18.42 16.54
N SER A 158 -9.40 19.43 16.75
CA SER A 158 -9.98 19.72 18.07
C SER A 158 -10.86 18.57 18.60
N GLU A 159 -11.43 17.75 17.73
CA GLU A 159 -12.20 16.58 18.15
C GLU A 159 -11.33 15.37 18.48
N ALA A 160 -10.20 15.22 17.80
CA ALA A 160 -9.27 14.10 17.98
C ALA A 160 -8.27 14.34 19.12
N ASP A 161 -7.72 15.56 19.26
CA ASP A 161 -6.78 15.96 20.32
C ASP A 161 -7.54 16.22 21.64
N THR A 162 -7.85 15.13 22.32
CA THR A 162 -8.56 15.15 23.61
C THR A 162 -7.69 15.64 24.77
N LYS A 163 -6.37 15.55 24.64
CA LYS A 163 -5.38 15.98 25.63
C LYS A 163 -5.07 17.47 25.51
N GLY A 164 -5.30 18.07 24.36
CA GLY A 164 -5.07 19.48 24.07
C GLY A 164 -3.58 19.83 24.03
N ASP A 165 -2.72 18.90 23.62
CA ASP A 165 -1.27 19.13 23.52
C ASP A 165 -0.80 19.48 22.09
N GLY A 166 -1.74 19.64 21.16
CA GLY A 166 -1.49 20.12 19.80
C GLY A 166 -1.01 19.02 18.85
N LYS A 167 -1.16 17.74 19.21
CA LYS A 167 -0.74 16.59 18.43
C LYS A 167 -1.62 15.39 18.77
N ILE A 168 -1.91 14.53 17.80
CA ILE A 168 -2.78 13.36 18.03
C ILE A 168 -1.89 12.14 18.24
N ASP A 169 -1.97 11.52 19.41
CA ASP A 169 -1.26 10.26 19.66
C ASP A 169 -2.09 9.02 19.29
N LEU A 170 -1.46 7.83 19.40
CA LEU A 170 -2.08 6.57 18.99
C LEU A 170 -3.37 6.25 19.77
N GLU A 171 -3.45 6.60 21.06
CA GLU A 171 -4.65 6.32 21.86
C GLU A 171 -5.80 7.24 21.47
N GLU A 172 -5.50 8.51 21.21
CA GLU A 172 -6.46 9.49 20.69
C GLU A 172 -6.95 9.11 19.29
N TRP A 173 -6.04 8.74 18.40
CA TRP A 173 -6.37 8.21 17.08
C TRP A 173 -7.29 6.99 17.17
N LYS A 174 -6.97 6.03 18.05
CA LYS A 174 -7.77 4.83 18.26
C LYS A 174 -9.17 5.17 18.78
N ALA A 175 -9.30 6.11 19.71
CA ALA A 175 -10.58 6.59 20.19
C ALA A 175 -11.38 7.27 19.07
N PHE A 176 -10.71 8.09 18.25
CA PHE A 176 -11.31 8.80 17.12
C PHE A 176 -11.83 7.83 16.04
N VAL A 177 -11.02 6.85 15.63
CA VAL A 177 -11.43 5.79 14.69
C VAL A 177 -12.57 4.93 15.24
N SER A 178 -12.59 4.68 16.55
CA SER A 178 -13.70 3.93 17.19
C SER A 178 -15.03 4.69 17.06
N LYS A 179 -14.99 6.03 17.08
CA LYS A 179 -16.17 6.88 16.84
C LYS A 179 -16.52 6.97 15.35
N TYR A 180 -15.52 6.95 14.48
CA TYR A 180 -15.68 7.06 13.02
C TYR A 180 -14.99 5.91 12.26
N PRO A 181 -15.56 4.68 12.27
CA PRO A 181 -14.91 3.52 11.67
C PRO A 181 -14.64 3.63 10.17
N SER A 182 -15.35 4.52 9.47
CA SER A 182 -15.13 4.79 8.04
C SER A 182 -13.75 5.35 7.72
N LEU A 183 -13.04 5.94 8.69
CA LEU A 183 -11.69 6.49 8.51
C LEU A 183 -10.68 5.45 8.06
N ILE A 184 -10.84 4.20 8.51
CA ILE A 184 -9.96 3.09 8.15
C ILE A 184 -10.61 2.13 7.14
N LYS A 185 -11.66 2.55 6.43
CA LYS A 185 -12.34 1.71 5.43
C LYS A 185 -11.37 1.21 4.36
N ASN A 186 -10.41 2.05 3.96
CA ASN A 186 -9.40 1.73 2.95
C ASN A 186 -8.31 0.76 3.48
N MET A 187 -8.29 0.46 4.77
CA MET A 187 -7.42 -0.56 5.39
C MET A 187 -7.94 -1.99 5.22
N THR A 188 -8.94 -2.20 4.36
CA THR A 188 -9.48 -3.53 4.07
C THR A 188 -9.62 -3.70 2.57
N LEU A 189 -9.00 -4.76 2.03
CA LEU A 189 -9.10 -5.16 0.64
C LEU A 189 -9.96 -6.44 0.58
N PRO A 190 -11.26 -6.34 0.25
CA PRO A 190 -12.18 -7.48 0.34
C PRO A 190 -11.76 -8.67 -0.52
N TYR A 191 -11.13 -8.42 -1.66
CA TYR A 191 -10.68 -9.43 -2.62
C TYR A 191 -9.52 -10.30 -2.11
N LEU A 192 -8.84 -9.91 -1.02
CA LEU A 192 -7.78 -10.75 -0.43
C LEU A 192 -8.31 -12.06 0.15
N LYS A 193 -9.60 -12.11 0.52
CA LYS A 193 -10.26 -13.33 1.03
C LYS A 193 -10.45 -14.40 -0.05
N ASP A 194 -10.48 -14.00 -1.30
CA ASP A 194 -10.74 -14.88 -2.45
C ASP A 194 -9.58 -14.82 -3.44
N ILE A 195 -8.37 -14.48 -2.98
CA ILE A 195 -7.24 -14.18 -3.88
C ILE A 195 -6.84 -15.38 -4.74
N SER A 196 -6.95 -16.61 -4.21
CA SER A 196 -6.70 -17.84 -4.96
C SER A 196 -7.69 -18.06 -6.12
N ILE A 197 -8.88 -17.47 -6.05
CA ILE A 197 -9.93 -17.54 -7.09
C ILE A 197 -9.87 -16.33 -8.02
N ALA A 198 -9.48 -15.16 -7.50
CA ALA A 198 -9.41 -13.90 -8.23
C ALA A 198 -8.15 -13.77 -9.09
N PHE A 199 -7.10 -14.54 -8.80
CA PHE A 199 -5.82 -14.46 -9.50
C PHE A 199 -5.90 -14.58 -11.03
N PRO A 200 -6.72 -15.49 -11.62
CA PRO A 200 -6.93 -15.53 -13.07
C PRO A 200 -7.45 -14.20 -13.64
N SER A 201 -8.21 -13.41 -12.88
CA SER A 201 -8.77 -12.13 -13.32
C SER A 201 -7.80 -10.95 -13.16
N PHE A 202 -6.92 -10.96 -12.15
CA PHE A 202 -5.84 -9.96 -12.02
C PHE A 202 -4.79 -10.08 -13.13
N VAL A 203 -4.63 -11.28 -13.70
CA VAL A 203 -3.72 -11.53 -14.82
C VAL A 203 -4.30 -11.02 -16.15
N VAL A 204 -5.62 -11.03 -16.32
CA VAL A 204 -6.32 -10.59 -17.54
C VAL A 204 -6.82 -9.15 -17.38
N LEU A 205 -5.90 -8.19 -17.25
CA LEU A 205 -6.18 -6.81 -17.64
C LEU A 205 -5.65 -6.66 -19.07
N PRO A 206 -6.48 -6.28 -20.05
CA PRO A 206 -6.02 -6.15 -21.42
C PRO A 206 -4.92 -5.10 -21.48
N GLU A 207 -3.84 -5.44 -22.18
CA GLU A 207 -2.84 -4.50 -22.65
C GLU A 207 -3.57 -3.33 -23.28
N ILE A 208 -3.51 -2.16 -22.66
CA ILE A 208 -3.94 -0.94 -23.33
C ILE A 208 -2.83 -0.70 -24.34
N GLU A 209 -3.10 -1.07 -25.60
CA GLU A 209 -2.26 -0.69 -26.72
C GLU A 209 -2.02 0.82 -26.65
N ASP A 210 -0.75 1.22 -26.56
CA ASP A 210 -0.32 2.59 -26.82
C ASP A 210 -0.71 2.94 -28.26
N SER A 211 -1.95 3.40 -28.45
CA SER A 211 -2.38 3.94 -29.74
C SER A 211 -1.86 5.36 -29.88
N ASP A 212 -0.64 5.45 -30.42
CA ASP A 212 -0.10 6.51 -31.28
C ASP A 212 -0.95 7.80 -31.37
N VAL A 213 -0.61 8.81 -30.56
CA VAL A 213 -0.86 10.21 -30.97
C VAL A 213 0.32 10.64 -31.83
N ARG A 214 0.31 10.21 -33.10
CA ARG A 214 1.06 10.89 -34.15
C ARG A 214 0.41 12.26 -34.35
N VAL A 215 0.97 13.28 -33.70
CA VAL A 215 0.75 14.67 -34.09
C VAL A 215 1.38 14.85 -35.46
N SER A 216 0.56 14.72 -36.51
CA SER A 216 0.92 15.17 -37.84
C SER A 216 1.13 16.68 -37.80
N VAL A 217 2.40 17.07 -37.85
CA VAL A 217 2.83 18.38 -38.31
C VAL A 217 2.38 18.55 -39.76
N ASN A 218 1.61 19.59 -40.02
CA ASN A 218 1.48 20.35 -41.28
C ASN A 218 0.68 21.62 -40.88
N GLY A 219 1.16 22.85 -40.99
CA GLY A 219 2.10 23.40 -41.95
C GLY A 219 1.35 23.94 -43.17
N ASP A 220 0.54 25.00 -42.97
CA ASP A 220 0.44 26.24 -43.76
C ASP A 220 -0.88 26.99 -43.48
#